data_AF-A0A2E9R3C9-F1
#
_entry.id   AF-A0A2E9R3C9-F1
#
_cell.length_a   1.000
_cell.length_b   1.000
_cell.length_c   1.000
_cell.angle_alpha   90.00
_cell.angle_beta   90.00
_cell.angle_gamma   90.00
#
_symmetry.space_group_name_H-M   'P 1'
#
loop_
_entity.id
_entity.type
_entity.pdbx_description
1 polymer ?
#
loop_
_entity_poly.entity_id
_entity_poly.type
_entity_poly.pdbx_seq_one_letter_code
_entity_poly.pdbx_strand_id
1 'polypeptide(L)'
;MNDFDEEAFLQMYEDALVQIEEERYEDARETLQELLANGRDRPEGWCLEAQLKMVLGEWEEAEVALSFARQLDPLRPETCLVWADYSEAQEDYRGGMDTLFLALKEPLAPEHREALAIRLAELILNWGALAVELDEQGLLDEEEDDTIEDVDDKVCDMLDLLDDIDVEEDAWAWASQARLLQWLERDEEALEAWQRAVALTPDDVEYVYGLAKTYEDLEMFEEAHIHYNEVFSLESVLYSEEAAWSLMFEPEIFKQAANEAWLDVQMQLMGESLPFQFEFTTEVYPTQALMEESHPTDLFDPRVGLHVAFSALSEGQPKIYLQLFQRNIERDMEGDDPTELKLAILELLETCVDRIFAILDEPDEEDW
;
A
#
# COMPACT_ATOMS: atom_id res chain seq x y z
N MET A 1 -48.03 17.08 -5.63
CA MET A 1 -46.72 17.11 -4.97
C MET A 1 -46.88 16.20 -3.78
N ASN A 2 -46.54 14.92 -3.98
CA ASN A 2 -46.39 14.03 -2.84
C ASN A 2 -45.16 14.55 -2.11
N ASP A 3 -45.31 14.99 -0.87
CA ASP A 3 -44.22 14.87 0.08
C ASP A 3 -43.94 13.37 0.13
N PHE A 4 -42.96 12.91 -0.63
CA PHE A 4 -42.35 11.64 -0.32
C PHE A 4 -41.76 11.81 1.07
N ASP A 5 -42.30 11.06 2.02
CA ASP A 5 -42.00 11.21 3.43
C ASP A 5 -40.49 11.05 3.62
N GLU A 6 -39.86 12.01 4.30
CA GLU A 6 -38.42 12.00 4.54
C GLU A 6 -37.99 10.72 5.29
N GLU A 7 -38.87 10.24 6.18
CA GLU A 7 -38.70 8.96 6.89
C GLU A 7 -38.74 7.77 5.93
N ALA A 8 -39.64 7.78 4.94
CA ALA A 8 -39.73 6.72 3.94
C ALA A 8 -38.52 6.73 2.99
N PHE A 9 -38.01 7.91 2.63
CA PHE A 9 -36.78 8.03 1.85
C PHE A 9 -35.58 7.46 2.60
N LEU A 10 -35.38 7.88 3.85
CA LEU A 10 -34.25 7.42 4.66
C LEU A 10 -34.32 5.91 4.88
N GLN A 11 -35.50 5.35 5.14
CA GLN A 11 -35.65 3.90 5.28
C GLN A 11 -35.25 3.16 3.99
N MET A 12 -35.70 3.62 2.83
CA MET A 12 -35.34 2.98 1.57
C MET A 12 -33.86 3.15 1.21
N TYR A 13 -33.29 4.30 1.58
CA TYR A 13 -31.87 4.59 1.42
C TYR A 13 -31.03 3.61 2.25
N GLU A 14 -31.35 3.49 3.55
CA GLU A 14 -30.69 2.54 4.47
C GLU A 14 -30.87 1.10 3.99
N ASP A 15 -32.08 0.72 3.56
CA ASP A 15 -32.35 -0.62 3.03
C ASP A 15 -31.50 -0.92 1.79
N ALA A 16 -31.36 0.04 0.87
CA ALA A 16 -30.54 -0.11 -0.33
C ALA A 16 -29.04 -0.19 0.00
N LEU A 17 -28.55 0.63 0.93
CA LEU A 17 -27.17 0.62 1.40
C LEU A 17 -26.80 -0.76 1.97
N VAL A 18 -27.60 -1.29 2.89
CA VAL A 18 -27.39 -2.63 3.48
C VAL A 18 -27.45 -3.72 2.42
N GLN A 19 -28.33 -3.61 1.43
CA GLN A 19 -28.40 -4.57 0.32
C GLN A 19 -27.13 -4.56 -0.53
N ILE A 20 -26.51 -3.40 -0.75
CA ILE A 20 -25.23 -3.30 -1.46
C ILE A 20 -24.11 -3.94 -0.63
N GLU A 21 -24.03 -3.61 0.67
CA GLU A 21 -23.03 -4.17 1.60
C GLU A 21 -23.12 -5.70 1.74
N GLU A 22 -24.34 -6.25 1.71
CA GLU A 22 -24.60 -7.69 1.76
C GLU A 22 -24.54 -8.39 0.37
N GLU A 23 -24.07 -7.68 -0.66
CA GLU A 23 -23.97 -8.16 -2.04
C GLU A 23 -25.31 -8.60 -2.67
N ARG A 24 -26.43 -8.12 -2.13
CA ARG A 24 -27.79 -8.38 -2.63
C ARG A 24 -28.17 -7.39 -3.72
N TYR A 25 -27.41 -7.39 -4.82
CA TYR A 25 -27.50 -6.38 -5.89
C TYR A 25 -28.84 -6.35 -6.63
N GLU A 26 -29.52 -7.50 -6.77
CA GLU A 26 -30.85 -7.55 -7.39
C GLU A 26 -31.89 -6.82 -6.53
N ASP A 27 -31.88 -7.06 -5.21
CA ASP A 27 -32.73 -6.36 -4.25
C ASP A 27 -32.41 -4.85 -4.25
N ALA A 28 -31.11 -4.50 -4.22
CA ALA A 28 -30.64 -3.12 -4.23
C ALA A 28 -31.16 -2.34 -5.45
N ARG A 29 -31.13 -2.98 -6.64
CA ARG A 29 -31.68 -2.39 -7.87
C ARG A 29 -33.17 -2.10 -7.78
N GLU A 30 -33.96 -3.02 -7.25
CA GLU A 30 -35.41 -2.82 -7.10
C GLU A 30 -35.70 -1.67 -6.13
N THR A 31 -35.00 -1.66 -4.98
CA THR A 31 -35.12 -0.61 -3.95
C THR A 31 -34.73 0.75 -4.51
N LEU A 32 -33.59 0.86 -5.20
CA LEU A 32 -33.10 2.11 -5.78
C LEU A 32 -33.98 2.59 -6.93
N GLN A 33 -34.53 1.69 -7.74
CA GLN A 33 -35.50 2.07 -8.77
C GLN A 33 -36.74 2.76 -8.16
N GLU A 34 -37.26 2.24 -7.04
CA GLU A 34 -38.39 2.84 -6.35
C GLU A 34 -37.99 4.14 -5.62
N LEU A 35 -36.81 4.17 -4.98
CA LEU A 35 -36.28 5.35 -4.31
C LEU A 35 -36.12 6.51 -5.31
N LEU A 36 -35.48 6.26 -6.45
CA LEU A 36 -35.30 7.23 -7.53
C LEU A 36 -36.59 7.48 -8.34
N ALA A 37 -37.65 6.69 -8.20
CA ALA A 37 -38.95 7.05 -8.75
C ALA A 37 -39.62 8.16 -7.91
N ASN A 38 -39.31 8.22 -6.61
CA ASN A 38 -39.98 9.08 -5.65
C ASN A 38 -39.11 10.22 -5.07
N GLY A 39 -37.78 10.17 -5.22
CA GLY A 39 -36.83 11.14 -4.66
C GLY A 39 -35.72 11.58 -5.64
N ARG A 40 -36.05 11.86 -6.91
CA ARG A 40 -35.07 12.25 -7.96
C ARG A 40 -34.31 13.54 -7.69
N ASP A 41 -34.84 14.38 -6.82
CA ASP A 41 -34.28 15.68 -6.43
C ASP A 41 -33.28 15.57 -5.27
N ARG A 42 -33.02 14.35 -4.80
CA ARG A 42 -32.08 14.06 -3.71
C ARG A 42 -30.80 13.41 -4.25
N PRO A 43 -29.61 14.01 -4.06
CA PRO A 43 -28.36 13.46 -4.57
C PRO A 43 -28.02 12.10 -3.95
N GLU A 44 -28.42 11.83 -2.71
CA GLU A 44 -28.07 10.62 -1.94
C GLU A 44 -28.51 9.34 -2.66
N GLY A 45 -29.70 9.34 -3.26
CA GLY A 45 -30.19 8.20 -4.03
C GLY A 45 -29.40 7.97 -5.33
N TRP A 46 -28.93 9.04 -5.95
CA TRP A 46 -28.09 8.97 -7.15
C TRP A 46 -26.66 8.52 -6.82
N CYS A 47 -26.13 8.89 -5.65
CA CYS A 47 -24.85 8.38 -5.14
C CYS A 47 -24.91 6.85 -4.94
N LEU A 48 -25.94 6.33 -4.26
CA LEU A 48 -26.10 4.87 -4.09
C LEU A 48 -26.27 4.13 -5.42
N GLU A 49 -27.04 4.71 -6.35
CA GLU A 49 -27.16 4.14 -7.71
C GLU A 49 -25.80 4.10 -8.40
N ALA A 50 -25.00 5.17 -8.33
CA ALA A 50 -23.66 5.18 -8.90
C ALA A 50 -22.76 4.11 -8.28
N GLN A 51 -22.73 3.99 -6.94
CA GLN A 51 -21.95 2.97 -6.25
C GLN A 51 -22.35 1.55 -6.67
N LEU A 52 -23.65 1.26 -6.71
CA LEU A 52 -24.15 -0.04 -7.20
C LEU A 52 -23.70 -0.31 -8.63
N LYS A 53 -23.77 0.69 -9.51
CA LYS A 53 -23.36 0.56 -10.92
C LYS A 53 -21.86 0.31 -11.05
N MET A 54 -21.03 1.00 -10.27
CA MET A 54 -19.58 0.76 -10.22
C MET A 54 -19.26 -0.67 -9.76
N VAL A 55 -19.89 -1.14 -8.68
CA VAL A 55 -19.71 -2.53 -8.18
C VAL A 55 -20.12 -3.57 -9.24
N LEU A 56 -21.11 -3.29 -10.07
CA LEU A 56 -21.56 -4.17 -11.14
C LEU A 56 -20.75 -4.03 -12.45
N GLY A 57 -19.76 -3.11 -12.50
CA GLY A 57 -18.97 -2.80 -13.70
C GLY A 57 -19.76 -2.07 -14.80
N GLU A 58 -20.90 -1.46 -14.45
CA GLU A 58 -21.76 -0.69 -15.35
C GLU A 58 -21.32 0.79 -15.37
N TRP A 59 -20.11 1.04 -15.85
CA TRP A 59 -19.42 2.33 -15.73
C TRP A 59 -20.13 3.50 -16.44
N GLU A 60 -20.74 3.26 -17.60
CA GLU A 60 -21.50 4.29 -18.33
C GLU A 60 -22.74 4.71 -17.53
N GLU A 61 -23.45 3.76 -16.94
CA GLU A 61 -24.59 4.02 -16.08
C GLU A 61 -24.20 4.67 -14.75
N ALA A 62 -23.04 4.30 -14.18
CA ALA A 62 -22.48 4.96 -13.01
C ALA A 62 -22.20 6.44 -13.28
N GLU A 63 -21.57 6.77 -14.42
CA GLU A 63 -21.31 8.15 -14.84
C GLU A 63 -22.61 8.94 -14.96
N VAL A 64 -23.65 8.33 -15.55
CA VAL A 64 -24.98 8.97 -15.68
C VAL A 64 -25.57 9.26 -14.30
N ALA A 65 -25.54 8.30 -13.36
CA ALA A 65 -26.04 8.51 -12.00
C ALA A 65 -25.25 9.61 -11.26
N LEU A 66 -23.93 9.58 -11.33
CA LEU A 66 -23.04 10.62 -10.78
C LEU A 66 -23.33 12.00 -11.38
N SER A 67 -23.60 12.08 -12.69
CA SER A 67 -23.94 13.33 -13.35
C SER A 67 -25.22 13.96 -12.79
N PHE A 68 -26.19 13.14 -12.36
CA PHE A 68 -27.39 13.62 -11.68
C PHE A 68 -27.08 14.09 -10.25
N ALA A 69 -26.33 13.30 -9.47
CA ALA A 69 -25.91 13.68 -8.12
C ALA A 69 -25.17 15.04 -8.12
N ARG A 70 -24.17 15.18 -9.00
CA ARG A 70 -23.37 16.41 -9.15
C ARG A 70 -24.17 17.62 -9.64
N GLN A 71 -25.20 17.42 -10.45
CA GLN A 71 -26.09 18.51 -10.86
C GLN A 71 -26.96 19.04 -9.71
N LEU A 72 -27.29 18.18 -8.75
CA LEU A 72 -28.10 18.54 -7.59
C LEU A 72 -27.25 19.20 -6.50
N ASP A 73 -26.13 18.56 -6.12
CA ASP A 73 -25.21 19.07 -5.12
C ASP A 73 -23.78 18.53 -5.34
N PRO A 74 -22.93 19.26 -6.09
CA PRO A 74 -21.61 18.78 -6.49
C PRO A 74 -20.57 18.78 -5.37
N LEU A 75 -20.76 19.58 -4.31
CA LEU A 75 -19.82 19.71 -3.19
C LEU A 75 -20.32 19.02 -1.92
N ARG A 76 -21.42 18.26 -2.04
CA ARG A 76 -21.89 17.41 -0.96
C ARG A 76 -20.86 16.30 -0.67
N PRO A 77 -20.50 16.03 0.59
CA PRO A 77 -19.47 15.05 0.93
C PRO A 77 -19.65 13.69 0.26
N GLU A 78 -20.85 13.12 0.33
CA GLU A 78 -21.15 11.82 -0.28
C GLU A 78 -21.05 11.85 -1.81
N THR A 79 -21.44 12.96 -2.46
CA THR A 79 -21.25 13.14 -3.91
C THR A 79 -19.76 13.21 -4.25
N CYS A 80 -18.97 13.93 -3.46
CA CYS A 80 -17.53 14.08 -3.69
C CYS A 80 -16.78 12.76 -3.50
N LEU A 81 -17.10 11.98 -2.46
CA LEU A 81 -16.49 10.68 -2.21
C LEU A 81 -16.75 9.70 -3.36
N VAL A 82 -18.02 9.52 -3.77
CA VAL A 82 -18.35 8.60 -4.88
C VAL A 82 -17.76 9.08 -6.21
N TRP A 83 -17.66 10.41 -6.41
CA TRP A 83 -16.99 10.96 -7.58
C TRP A 83 -15.47 10.68 -7.56
N ALA A 84 -14.82 10.78 -6.40
CA ALA A 84 -13.41 10.44 -6.25
C ALA A 84 -13.15 8.95 -6.54
N ASP A 85 -13.97 8.05 -6.02
CA ASP A 85 -13.87 6.61 -6.27
C ASP A 85 -14.08 6.27 -7.76
N TYR A 86 -15.04 6.95 -8.40
CA TYR A 86 -15.24 6.81 -9.85
C TYR A 86 -14.04 7.33 -10.64
N SER A 87 -13.54 8.51 -10.29
CA SER A 87 -12.37 9.12 -10.91
C SER A 87 -11.13 8.23 -10.85
N GLU A 88 -10.84 7.68 -9.66
CA GLU A 88 -9.75 6.73 -9.46
C GLU A 88 -9.91 5.47 -10.32
N ALA A 89 -11.11 4.88 -10.35
CA ALA A 89 -11.36 3.69 -11.16
C ALA A 89 -11.26 3.93 -12.68
N GLN A 90 -11.32 5.19 -13.10
CA GLN A 90 -11.09 5.60 -14.50
C GLN A 90 -9.67 6.13 -14.74
N GLU A 91 -8.79 6.10 -13.73
CA GLU A 91 -7.46 6.73 -13.73
C GLU A 91 -7.49 8.24 -14.04
N ASP A 92 -8.64 8.89 -13.82
CA ASP A 92 -8.85 10.35 -13.96
C ASP A 92 -8.84 11.01 -12.57
N TYR A 93 -7.66 11.03 -11.96
CA TYR A 93 -7.46 11.51 -10.58
C TYR A 93 -7.80 13.00 -10.41
N ARG A 94 -7.50 13.84 -11.42
CA ARG A 94 -7.66 15.29 -11.36
C ARG A 94 -9.10 15.70 -11.02
N GLY A 95 -10.07 15.13 -11.72
CA GLY A 95 -11.49 15.48 -11.52
C GLY A 95 -11.97 15.18 -10.10
N GLY A 96 -11.51 14.07 -9.52
CA GLY A 96 -11.80 13.67 -8.14
C GLY A 96 -11.14 14.61 -7.13
N MET A 97 -9.84 14.84 -7.27
CA MET A 97 -9.03 15.68 -6.38
C MET A 97 -9.57 17.11 -6.32
N ASP A 98 -9.82 17.74 -7.47
CA ASP A 98 -10.34 19.11 -7.55
C ASP A 98 -11.66 19.27 -6.80
N THR A 99 -12.55 18.27 -6.94
CA THR A 99 -13.86 18.29 -6.29
C THR A 99 -13.71 18.18 -4.77
N LEU A 100 -12.84 17.29 -4.29
CA LEU A 100 -12.53 17.13 -2.86
C LEU A 100 -11.91 18.41 -2.29
N PHE A 101 -10.91 19.01 -2.95
CA PHE A 101 -10.30 20.28 -2.54
C PHE A 101 -11.31 21.42 -2.45
N LEU A 102 -12.27 21.48 -3.37
CA LEU A 102 -13.34 22.48 -3.31
C LEU A 102 -14.30 22.21 -2.15
N ALA A 103 -14.69 20.96 -1.92
CA ALA A 103 -15.57 20.58 -0.82
C ALA A 103 -14.96 20.89 0.56
N LEU A 104 -13.65 20.66 0.73
CA LEU A 104 -12.93 20.92 1.98
C LEU A 104 -12.88 22.42 2.37
N LYS A 105 -13.09 23.33 1.42
CA LYS A 105 -13.19 24.78 1.63
C LYS A 105 -14.57 25.20 2.16
N GLU A 106 -15.57 24.33 2.08
CA GLU A 106 -16.92 24.59 2.57
C GLU A 106 -17.04 24.34 4.10
N PRO A 107 -18.05 24.93 4.76
CA PRO A 107 -18.32 24.63 6.17
C PRO A 107 -18.87 23.20 6.30
N LEU A 108 -18.00 22.30 6.77
CA LEU A 108 -18.29 20.88 6.95
C LEU A 108 -18.36 20.50 8.43
N ALA A 109 -19.15 19.47 8.73
CA ALA A 109 -19.03 18.77 10.00
C ALA A 109 -17.64 18.11 10.11
N PRO A 110 -17.05 17.98 11.31
CA PRO A 110 -15.74 17.38 11.49
C PRO A 110 -15.60 16.02 10.82
N GLU A 111 -16.59 15.14 10.98
CA GLU A 111 -16.58 13.79 10.40
C GLU A 111 -16.53 13.80 8.86
N HIS A 112 -17.21 14.74 8.20
CA HIS A 112 -17.18 14.86 6.74
C HIS A 112 -15.87 15.48 6.26
N ARG A 113 -15.31 16.41 7.03
CA ARG A 113 -14.03 17.05 6.70
C ARG A 113 -12.90 16.02 6.75
N GLU A 114 -12.88 15.21 7.80
CA GLU A 114 -11.94 14.11 7.97
C GLU A 114 -12.05 13.09 6.84
N ALA A 115 -13.26 12.57 6.56
CA ALA A 115 -13.46 11.59 5.48
C ALA A 115 -13.01 12.10 4.10
N LEU A 116 -13.31 13.37 3.77
CA LEU A 116 -12.89 13.97 2.50
C LEU A 116 -11.38 14.20 2.43
N ALA A 117 -10.74 14.55 3.55
CA ALA A 117 -9.30 14.76 3.62
C ALA A 117 -8.53 13.45 3.47
N ILE A 118 -8.99 12.39 4.14
CA ILE A 118 -8.45 11.03 3.99
C ILE A 118 -8.53 10.57 2.53
N ARG A 119 -9.72 10.68 1.93
CA ARG A 119 -9.92 10.27 0.53
C ARG A 119 -9.04 11.08 -0.42
N LEU A 120 -8.87 12.37 -0.17
CA LEU A 120 -8.00 13.22 -0.98
C LEU A 120 -6.53 12.79 -0.88
N ALA A 121 -6.04 12.49 0.34
CA ALA A 121 -4.68 12.02 0.56
C ALA A 121 -4.38 10.73 -0.23
N GLU A 122 -5.27 9.74 -0.16
CA GLU A 122 -5.16 8.51 -0.93
C GLU A 122 -5.15 8.76 -2.45
N LEU A 123 -6.04 9.61 -2.94
CA LEU A 123 -6.14 9.90 -4.38
C LEU A 123 -4.87 10.59 -4.90
N ILE A 124 -4.25 11.45 -4.10
CA ILE A 124 -2.95 12.08 -4.41
C ILE A 124 -1.85 11.02 -4.46
N LEU A 125 -1.80 10.09 -3.50
CA LEU A 125 -0.80 9.02 -3.48
C LEU A 125 -0.93 8.10 -4.71
N ASN A 126 -2.16 7.74 -5.08
CA ASN A 126 -2.41 6.89 -6.24
C ASN A 126 -2.11 7.60 -7.57
N TRP A 127 -2.40 8.90 -7.66
CA TRP A 127 -1.97 9.73 -8.78
C TRP A 127 -0.45 9.81 -8.87
N GLY A 128 0.23 9.99 -7.73
CA GLY A 128 1.69 9.99 -7.65
C GLY A 128 2.29 8.69 -8.18
N ALA A 129 1.80 7.54 -7.70
CA ALA A 129 2.26 6.23 -8.16
C ALA A 129 2.13 6.08 -9.69
N LEU A 130 0.99 6.49 -10.26
CA LEU A 130 0.80 6.51 -11.72
C LEU A 130 1.78 7.46 -12.42
N ALA A 131 2.02 8.66 -11.87
CA ALA A 131 2.94 9.62 -12.46
C ALA A 131 4.38 9.08 -12.53
N VAL A 132 4.85 8.39 -11.49
CA VAL A 132 6.16 7.71 -11.46
C VAL A 132 6.22 6.62 -12.54
N GLU A 133 5.20 5.77 -12.63
CA GLU A 133 5.13 4.71 -13.63
C GLU A 133 5.20 5.28 -15.07
N LEU A 134 4.46 6.37 -15.33
CA LEU A 134 4.47 7.05 -16.62
C LEU A 134 5.82 7.72 -16.93
N ASP A 135 6.52 8.24 -15.92
CA ASP A 135 7.86 8.85 -16.09
C ASP A 135 8.88 7.79 -16.50
N GLU A 136 8.87 6.65 -15.80
CA GLU A 136 9.76 5.52 -16.08
C GLU A 136 9.56 4.97 -17.50
N GLN A 137 8.32 4.99 -17.99
CA GLN A 137 7.97 4.62 -19.37
C GLN A 137 8.27 5.72 -20.40
N GLY A 138 8.61 6.93 -19.97
CA GLY A 138 8.81 8.11 -20.82
C GLY A 138 7.52 8.57 -21.51
N LEU A 139 6.38 8.37 -20.85
CA LEU A 139 5.03 8.69 -21.33
C LEU A 139 4.43 9.94 -20.68
N LEU A 140 5.12 10.55 -19.69
CA LEU A 140 4.68 11.82 -19.12
C LEU A 140 4.68 12.93 -20.18
N ASP A 141 3.56 13.65 -20.25
CA ASP A 141 3.45 14.85 -21.05
C ASP A 141 3.85 16.06 -20.19
N GLU A 142 5.07 16.58 -20.39
CA GLU A 142 5.58 17.78 -19.69
C GLU A 142 4.74 19.05 -19.98
N GLU A 143 3.83 19.03 -20.96
CA GLU A 143 2.90 20.14 -21.22
C GLU A 143 1.63 20.08 -20.35
N GLU A 144 1.37 18.96 -19.67
CA GLU A 144 0.26 18.78 -18.72
C GLU A 144 0.71 18.88 -17.25
N ASP A 145 -0.22 19.23 -16.36
CA ASP A 145 -0.06 19.36 -14.90
C ASP A 145 -0.07 17.95 -14.26
N ASP A 146 0.72 17.01 -14.79
CA ASP A 146 0.83 15.59 -14.38
C ASP A 146 2.28 15.23 -14.00
N THR A 147 3.10 16.23 -13.72
CA THR A 147 4.50 16.00 -13.39
C THR A 147 4.65 15.56 -11.93
N ILE A 148 5.76 14.90 -11.61
CA ILE A 148 6.11 14.56 -10.22
C ILE A 148 6.20 15.83 -9.35
N GLU A 149 6.64 16.96 -9.91
CA GLU A 149 6.67 18.26 -9.20
C GLU A 149 5.25 18.71 -8.80
N ASP A 150 4.25 18.47 -9.65
CA ASP A 150 2.85 18.81 -9.33
C ASP A 150 2.29 17.89 -8.24
N VAL A 151 2.70 16.62 -8.23
CA VAL A 151 2.36 15.67 -7.16
C VAL A 151 2.95 16.16 -5.83
N ASP A 152 4.23 16.52 -5.80
CA ASP A 152 4.90 17.03 -4.58
C ASP A 152 4.20 18.27 -4.02
N ASP A 153 3.79 19.20 -4.88
CA ASP A 153 3.02 20.39 -4.49
C ASP A 153 1.67 19.99 -3.86
N LYS A 154 0.96 19.01 -4.43
CA LYS A 154 -0.30 18.51 -3.84
C LYS A 154 -0.09 17.78 -2.52
N VAL A 155 0.99 17.00 -2.40
CA VAL A 155 1.35 16.32 -1.16
C VAL A 155 1.63 17.34 -0.07
N CYS A 156 2.34 18.44 -0.37
CA CYS A 156 2.57 19.54 0.56
C CYS A 156 1.26 20.22 1.00
N ASP A 157 0.40 20.60 0.04
CA ASP A 157 -0.92 21.18 0.33
C ASP A 157 -1.79 20.26 1.20
N MET A 158 -1.69 18.95 0.98
CA MET A 158 -2.44 17.94 1.72
C MET A 158 -1.92 17.77 3.15
N LEU A 159 -0.60 17.78 3.36
CA LEU A 159 0.00 17.72 4.70
C LEU A 159 -0.36 18.96 5.52
N ASP A 160 -0.29 20.16 4.92
CA ASP A 160 -0.74 21.40 5.56
C ASP A 160 -2.22 21.33 5.95
N LEU A 161 -3.05 20.68 5.14
CA LEU A 161 -4.47 20.47 5.45
C LEU A 161 -4.69 19.48 6.60
N LEU A 162 -3.94 18.37 6.64
CA LEU A 162 -4.06 17.38 7.71
C LEU A 162 -3.65 17.95 9.08
N ASP A 163 -2.65 18.83 9.12
CA ASP A 163 -2.25 19.54 10.34
C ASP A 163 -3.38 20.40 10.97
N ASP A 164 -4.33 20.85 10.14
CA ASP A 164 -5.50 21.64 10.56
C ASP A 164 -6.70 20.76 10.97
N ILE A 165 -6.65 19.45 10.74
CA ILE A 165 -7.73 18.50 11.03
C ILE A 165 -7.38 17.65 12.25
N ASP A 166 -8.34 17.53 13.18
CA ASP A 166 -8.18 16.67 14.36
C ASP A 166 -8.42 15.21 13.95
N VAL A 167 -7.36 14.52 13.55
CA VAL A 167 -7.35 13.09 13.16
C VAL A 167 -6.77 12.20 14.26
N GLU A 168 -6.68 12.68 15.51
CA GLU A 168 -5.93 12.01 16.58
C GLU A 168 -6.35 10.56 16.85
N GLU A 169 -7.61 10.21 16.59
CA GLU A 169 -8.18 8.89 16.87
C GLU A 169 -8.39 8.02 15.61
N ASP A 170 -7.99 8.48 14.42
CA ASP A 170 -8.15 7.74 13.17
C ASP A 170 -6.80 7.17 12.68
N ALA A 171 -6.63 5.86 12.82
CA ALA A 171 -5.41 5.16 12.43
C ALA A 171 -5.12 5.27 10.94
N TRP A 172 -6.18 5.29 10.12
CA TRP A 172 -6.07 5.35 8.68
C TRP A 172 -5.63 6.74 8.20
N ALA A 173 -6.11 7.80 8.85
CA ALA A 173 -5.61 9.15 8.62
C ALA A 173 -4.11 9.28 8.92
N TRP A 174 -3.65 8.73 10.06
CA TRP A 174 -2.23 8.70 10.41
C TRP A 174 -1.41 7.91 9.39
N ALA A 175 -1.90 6.77 8.91
CA ALA A 175 -1.24 5.98 7.87
C ALA A 175 -1.13 6.74 6.55
N SER A 176 -2.20 7.42 6.12
CA SER A 176 -2.18 8.26 4.92
C SER A 176 -1.21 9.44 5.05
N GLN A 177 -1.16 10.10 6.21
CA GLN A 177 -0.17 11.14 6.50
C GLN A 177 1.25 10.59 6.41
N ALA A 178 1.51 9.41 6.97
CA ALA A 178 2.83 8.79 6.94
C ALA A 178 3.30 8.49 5.50
N ARG A 179 2.41 7.95 4.66
CA ARG A 179 2.71 7.70 3.23
C ARG A 179 3.01 9.00 2.47
N LEU A 180 2.25 10.07 2.71
CA LEU A 180 2.52 11.39 2.13
C LEU A 180 3.87 11.95 2.58
N LEU A 181 4.27 11.71 3.83
CA LEU A 181 5.58 12.12 4.34
C LEU A 181 6.73 11.31 3.72
N GLN A 182 6.56 9.99 3.56
CA GLN A 182 7.54 9.14 2.86
C GLN A 182 7.68 9.53 1.39
N TRP A 183 6.58 9.93 0.72
CA TRP A 183 6.64 10.45 -0.65
C TRP A 183 7.61 11.62 -0.78
N LEU A 184 7.64 12.50 0.24
CA LEU A 184 8.54 13.66 0.29
C LEU A 184 9.90 13.34 0.95
N GLU A 185 10.24 12.06 1.18
CA GLU A 185 11.46 11.63 1.88
C GLU A 185 11.60 12.25 3.30
N ARG A 186 10.47 12.51 3.97
CA ARG A 186 10.41 13.06 5.34
C ARG A 186 10.24 11.93 6.37
N ASP A 187 11.15 10.96 6.33
CA ASP A 187 10.98 9.67 7.02
C ASP A 187 10.94 9.79 8.56
N GLU A 188 11.61 10.78 9.15
CA GLU A 188 11.53 11.03 10.60
C GLU A 188 10.11 11.39 11.05
N GLU A 189 9.40 12.19 10.26
CA GLU A 189 8.02 12.58 10.55
C GLU A 189 7.04 11.47 10.18
N ALA A 190 7.31 10.75 9.08
CA ALA A 190 6.54 9.57 8.70
C ALA A 190 6.58 8.51 9.80
N LEU A 191 7.74 8.35 10.46
CA LEU A 191 7.91 7.40 11.54
C LEU A 191 6.96 7.69 12.70
N GLU A 192 6.85 8.97 13.09
CA GLU A 192 5.91 9.38 14.15
C GLU A 192 4.46 9.09 13.76
N ALA A 193 4.07 9.37 12.50
CA ALA A 193 2.73 9.11 11.99
C ALA A 193 2.41 7.61 11.95
N TRP A 194 3.32 6.77 11.45
CA TRP A 194 3.16 5.31 11.48
C TRP A 194 3.06 4.76 12.90
N GLN A 195 3.87 5.27 13.85
CA GLN A 195 3.77 4.89 15.25
C GLN A 195 2.38 5.22 15.83
N ARG A 196 1.74 6.32 15.41
CA ARG A 196 0.36 6.64 15.82
C ARG A 196 -0.65 5.68 15.19
N ALA A 197 -0.54 5.40 13.90
CA ALA A 197 -1.40 4.43 13.21
C ALA A 197 -1.35 3.05 13.89
N VAL A 198 -0.15 2.53 14.14
CA VAL A 198 0.07 1.25 14.85
C VAL A 198 -0.41 1.31 16.30
N ALA A 199 -0.27 2.43 17.00
CA ALA A 199 -0.76 2.54 18.37
C ALA A 199 -2.29 2.49 18.47
N LEU A 200 -2.99 2.97 17.44
CA LEU A 200 -4.45 2.93 17.35
C LEU A 200 -4.95 1.55 16.89
N THR A 201 -4.29 0.97 15.88
CA THR A 201 -4.63 -0.35 15.33
C THR A 201 -3.37 -1.23 15.24
N PRO A 202 -2.97 -1.87 16.36
CA PRO A 202 -1.70 -2.61 16.46
C PRO A 202 -1.69 -3.96 15.75
N ASP A 203 -2.85 -4.44 15.29
CA ASP A 203 -3.03 -5.69 14.58
C ASP A 203 -3.21 -5.50 13.06
N ASP A 204 -3.13 -4.25 12.58
CA ASP A 204 -3.14 -3.96 11.15
C ASP A 204 -1.77 -4.23 10.52
N VAL A 205 -1.72 -5.25 9.66
CA VAL A 205 -0.49 -5.70 9.00
C VAL A 205 0.12 -4.59 8.16
N GLU A 206 -0.71 -3.76 7.50
CA GLU A 206 -0.24 -2.70 6.63
C GLU A 206 0.46 -1.60 7.43
N TYR A 207 -0.08 -1.24 8.60
CA TYR A 207 0.49 -0.18 9.43
C TYR A 207 1.80 -0.60 10.08
N VAL A 208 1.87 -1.83 10.58
CA VAL A 208 3.10 -2.40 11.16
C VAL A 208 4.17 -2.52 10.05
N TYR A 209 3.78 -2.88 8.84
CA TYR A 209 4.68 -2.90 7.70
C TYR A 209 5.19 -1.51 7.32
N GLY A 210 4.31 -0.50 7.22
CA GLY A 210 4.70 0.88 6.96
C GLY A 210 5.67 1.42 8.01
N LEU A 211 5.43 1.12 9.29
CA LEU A 211 6.33 1.44 10.39
C LEU A 211 7.71 0.78 10.22
N ALA A 212 7.74 -0.53 9.91
CA ALA A 212 8.98 -1.27 9.73
C ALA A 212 9.79 -0.75 8.54
N LYS A 213 9.13 -0.46 7.41
CA LYS A 213 9.75 0.14 6.23
C LYS A 213 10.34 1.50 6.54
N THR A 214 9.64 2.33 7.31
CA THR A 214 10.15 3.67 7.67
C THR A 214 11.38 3.59 8.58
N TYR A 215 11.45 2.63 9.51
CA TYR A 215 12.68 2.38 10.26
C TYR A 215 13.83 1.93 9.34
N GLU A 216 13.55 1.13 8.31
CA GLU A 216 14.55 0.73 7.32
C GLU A 216 15.04 1.91 6.46
N ASP A 217 14.12 2.77 6.00
CA ASP A 217 14.44 3.99 5.24
C ASP A 217 15.34 4.94 6.06
N LEU A 218 15.18 4.94 7.40
CA LEU A 218 16.02 5.66 8.36
C LEU A 218 17.30 4.92 8.80
N GLU A 219 17.61 3.77 8.19
CA GLU A 219 18.75 2.90 8.54
C GLU A 219 18.74 2.40 10.01
N MET A 220 17.58 2.37 10.66
CA MET A 220 17.35 1.84 12.00
C MET A 220 16.97 0.36 11.94
N PHE A 221 17.95 -0.47 11.57
CA PHE A 221 17.71 -1.86 11.20
C PHE A 221 17.22 -2.74 12.37
N GLU A 222 17.65 -2.46 13.61
CA GLU A 222 17.19 -3.19 14.79
C GLU A 222 15.68 -3.04 15.02
N GLU A 223 15.17 -1.81 14.96
CA GLU A 223 13.74 -1.51 15.11
C GLU A 223 12.93 -2.03 13.92
N ALA A 224 13.45 -1.88 12.69
CA ALA A 224 12.84 -2.46 11.50
C ALA A 224 12.66 -3.97 11.67
N HIS A 225 13.71 -4.69 12.08
CA HIS A 225 13.67 -6.14 12.32
C HIS A 225 12.57 -6.55 13.31
N ILE A 226 12.41 -5.81 14.41
CA ILE A 226 11.37 -6.07 15.41
C ILE A 226 9.97 -5.98 14.77
N HIS A 227 9.67 -4.89 14.06
CA HIS A 227 8.34 -4.69 13.49
C HIS A 227 8.06 -5.59 12.29
N TYR A 228 9.07 -5.94 11.50
CA TYR A 228 8.90 -6.95 10.47
C TYR A 228 8.61 -8.35 11.03
N ASN A 229 9.16 -8.70 12.19
CA ASN A 229 8.76 -9.93 12.89
C ASN A 229 7.32 -9.88 13.41
N GLU A 230 6.84 -8.70 13.79
CA GLU A 230 5.44 -8.49 14.17
C GLU A 230 4.52 -8.68 12.97
N VAL A 231 4.84 -8.10 11.80
CA VAL A 231 4.13 -8.33 10.53
C VAL A 231 4.00 -9.84 10.28
N PHE A 232 5.11 -10.58 10.30
CA PHE A 232 5.09 -12.03 10.08
C PHE A 232 4.24 -12.77 11.13
N SER A 233 4.28 -12.34 12.39
CA SER A 233 3.51 -12.97 13.46
C SER A 233 2.01 -12.75 13.28
N LEU A 234 1.61 -11.51 12.95
CA LEU A 234 0.22 -11.13 12.67
C LEU A 234 -0.31 -11.90 11.46
N GLU A 235 0.47 -11.92 10.39
CA GLU A 235 0.19 -12.71 9.20
C GLU A 235 0.07 -14.20 9.52
N SER A 236 1.02 -14.79 10.25
CA SER A 236 0.97 -16.21 10.59
C SER A 236 -0.29 -16.59 11.39
N VAL A 237 -0.78 -15.67 12.24
CA VAL A 237 -2.04 -15.82 12.99
C VAL A 237 -3.26 -15.70 12.06
N LEU A 238 -3.28 -14.69 11.17
CA LEU A 238 -4.30 -14.50 10.15
C LEU A 238 -4.37 -15.70 9.18
N TYR A 239 -3.23 -16.30 8.88
CA TYR A 239 -3.05 -17.41 7.94
C TYR A 239 -3.13 -18.81 8.59
N SER A 240 -3.66 -18.93 9.81
CA SER A 240 -3.89 -20.25 10.43
C SER A 240 -5.00 -21.04 9.72
N GLU A 241 -4.61 -22.22 9.23
CA GLU A 241 -5.30 -23.35 8.56
C GLU A 241 -6.34 -23.10 7.43
N GLU A 242 -7.01 -21.95 7.30
CA GLU A 242 -8.06 -21.76 6.25
C GLU A 242 -7.84 -20.58 5.29
N ALA A 243 -6.90 -19.67 5.54
CA ALA A 243 -6.67 -18.46 4.71
C ALA A 243 -5.35 -18.47 3.93
N ALA A 244 -4.87 -19.64 3.48
CA ALA A 244 -3.76 -19.68 2.54
C ALA A 244 -4.18 -19.04 1.21
N TRP A 245 -3.81 -17.78 0.98
CA TRP A 245 -3.74 -17.25 -0.38
C TRP A 245 -2.89 -18.22 -1.21
N SER A 246 -3.32 -18.48 -2.45
CA SER A 246 -2.48 -19.24 -3.39
C SER A 246 -1.19 -18.45 -3.56
N LEU A 247 -0.04 -19.09 -3.36
CA LEU A 247 1.23 -18.53 -3.81
C LEU A 247 1.09 -18.11 -5.27
N MET A 248 1.68 -16.98 -5.62
CA MET A 248 1.69 -16.50 -7.00
C MET A 248 2.43 -17.50 -7.89
N PHE A 249 3.51 -18.09 -7.38
CA PHE A 249 4.26 -19.15 -8.04
C PHE A 249 4.21 -20.47 -7.27
N GLU A 250 4.27 -21.58 -8.00
CA GLU A 250 4.56 -22.86 -7.35
C GLU A 250 5.96 -22.81 -6.70
N PRO A 251 6.16 -23.37 -5.49
CA PRO A 251 7.46 -23.31 -4.81
C PRO A 251 8.65 -23.82 -5.62
N GLU A 252 8.44 -24.77 -6.52
CA GLU A 252 9.48 -25.27 -7.41
C GLU A 252 9.85 -24.26 -8.51
N ILE A 253 8.90 -23.46 -9.00
CA ILE A 253 9.15 -22.39 -9.97
C ILE A 253 9.98 -21.30 -9.31
N PHE A 254 9.55 -20.85 -8.12
CA PHE A 254 10.30 -19.88 -7.32
C PHE A 254 11.73 -20.35 -7.06
N LYS A 255 11.88 -21.58 -6.56
CA LYS A 255 13.18 -22.17 -6.29
C LYS A 255 14.06 -22.27 -7.54
N GLN A 256 13.48 -22.56 -8.70
CA GLN A 256 14.24 -22.57 -9.94
C GLN A 256 14.74 -21.17 -10.30
N ALA A 257 13.86 -20.16 -10.32
CA ALA A 257 14.22 -18.78 -10.63
C ALA A 257 15.31 -18.26 -9.68
N ALA A 258 15.14 -18.52 -8.38
CA ALA A 258 16.09 -18.18 -7.33
C ALA A 258 17.49 -18.79 -7.54
N ASN A 259 17.56 -20.07 -7.90
CA ASN A 259 18.84 -20.73 -8.19
C ASN A 259 19.50 -20.20 -9.46
N GLU A 260 18.71 -19.85 -10.48
CA GLU A 260 19.24 -19.26 -11.72
C GLU A 260 19.79 -17.85 -11.48
N ALA A 261 19.07 -17.01 -10.75
CA ALA A 261 19.53 -15.68 -10.35
C ALA A 261 20.81 -15.75 -9.50
N TRP A 262 20.85 -16.64 -8.51
CA TRP A 262 22.04 -16.84 -7.69
C TRP A 262 23.25 -17.31 -8.50
N LEU A 263 23.04 -18.17 -9.50
CA LEU A 263 24.12 -18.59 -10.39
C LEU A 263 24.70 -17.41 -11.18
N ASP A 264 23.85 -16.48 -11.63
CA ASP A 264 24.27 -15.28 -12.35
C ASP A 264 25.14 -14.38 -11.45
N VAL A 265 24.73 -14.13 -10.20
CA VAL A 265 25.54 -13.41 -9.19
C VAL A 265 26.87 -14.12 -8.94
N GLN A 266 26.85 -15.45 -8.74
CA GLN A 266 28.08 -16.23 -8.55
C GLN A 266 29.04 -16.10 -9.74
N MET A 267 28.52 -16.04 -10.97
CA MET A 267 29.34 -15.86 -12.16
C MET A 267 29.98 -14.46 -12.21
N GLN A 268 29.30 -13.42 -11.75
CA GLN A 268 29.86 -12.07 -11.66
C GLN A 268 31.02 -12.02 -10.65
N LEU A 269 30.89 -12.75 -9.53
CA LEU A 269 31.93 -12.89 -8.51
C LEU A 269 33.10 -13.80 -8.94
N MET A 270 32.96 -14.59 -10.01
CA MET A 270 34.01 -15.51 -10.47
C MET A 270 35.23 -14.76 -11.03
N GLY A 271 36.24 -14.63 -10.18
CA GLY A 271 37.49 -13.92 -10.48
C GLY A 271 38.02 -13.15 -9.28
N GLU A 272 37.17 -12.92 -8.29
CA GLU A 272 37.50 -12.25 -7.05
C GLU A 272 37.98 -13.24 -5.99
N SER A 273 39.01 -12.86 -5.24
CA SER A 273 39.48 -13.64 -4.10
C SER A 273 38.73 -13.18 -2.86
N LEU A 274 37.51 -13.68 -2.67
CA LEU A 274 36.68 -13.30 -1.53
C LEU A 274 37.22 -13.87 -0.21
N PRO A 275 37.20 -13.09 0.89
CA PRO A 275 37.62 -13.59 2.20
C PRO A 275 36.61 -14.57 2.83
N PHE A 276 35.42 -14.73 2.26
CA PHE A 276 34.32 -15.56 2.75
C PHE A 276 33.74 -16.47 1.64
N GLN A 277 32.86 -17.38 2.04
CA GLN A 277 32.05 -18.23 1.16
C GLN A 277 30.57 -17.94 1.35
N PHE A 278 29.79 -18.02 0.28
CA PHE A 278 28.33 -17.91 0.34
C PHE A 278 27.66 -19.29 0.38
N GLU A 279 26.58 -19.42 1.14
CA GLU A 279 25.69 -20.59 1.18
C GLU A 279 24.26 -20.14 0.91
N PHE A 280 23.63 -20.64 -0.15
CA PHE A 280 22.33 -20.15 -0.65
C PHE A 280 21.21 -21.17 -0.46
N THR A 281 20.06 -20.72 0.04
CA THR A 281 18.85 -21.54 0.23
C THR A 281 17.56 -20.74 -0.05
N THR A 282 16.44 -21.44 -0.19
CA THR A 282 15.11 -20.84 -0.40
C THR A 282 14.11 -21.51 0.54
N GLU A 283 13.25 -20.73 1.17
CA GLU A 283 12.14 -21.20 1.98
C GLU A 283 10.83 -20.52 1.56
N VAL A 284 9.70 -21.18 1.80
CA VAL A 284 8.38 -20.58 1.51
C VAL A 284 8.04 -19.50 2.55
N TYR A 285 8.42 -19.75 3.81
CA TYR A 285 8.17 -18.89 4.96
C TYR A 285 9.46 -18.75 5.78
N PRO A 286 9.71 -17.61 6.45
CA PRO A 286 10.72 -17.56 7.49
C PRO A 286 10.32 -18.51 8.63
N THR A 287 11.31 -19.20 9.20
CA THR A 287 11.06 -20.12 10.31
C THR A 287 11.16 -19.39 11.64
N GLN A 288 10.34 -19.76 12.62
CA GLN A 288 10.42 -19.18 13.96
C GLN A 288 11.83 -19.32 14.57
N ALA A 289 12.51 -20.43 14.32
CA ALA A 289 13.88 -20.65 14.79
C ALA A 289 14.88 -19.64 14.18
N LEU A 290 14.68 -19.24 12.92
CA LEU A 290 15.51 -18.23 12.27
C LEU A 290 15.33 -16.85 12.91
N MET A 291 14.08 -16.47 13.20
CA MET A 291 13.75 -15.19 13.84
C MET A 291 14.25 -15.11 15.30
N GLU A 292 14.42 -16.26 15.95
CA GLU A 292 14.99 -16.36 17.31
C GLU A 292 16.53 -16.42 17.31
N GLU A 293 17.15 -16.79 16.18
CA GLU A 293 18.60 -16.90 16.00
C GLU A 293 19.25 -15.64 15.41
N SER A 294 18.48 -14.76 14.76
CA SER A 294 18.98 -13.49 14.21
C SER A 294 19.31 -12.48 15.33
N HIS A 295 20.52 -11.92 15.26
CA HIS A 295 20.96 -10.84 16.13
C HIS A 295 20.48 -9.49 15.55
N PRO A 296 20.16 -8.48 16.38
CA PRO A 296 19.69 -7.17 15.90
C PRO A 296 20.67 -6.47 14.92
N THR A 297 21.96 -6.78 15.02
CA THR A 297 23.04 -6.24 14.17
C THR A 297 23.38 -7.13 12.97
N ASP A 298 22.67 -8.25 12.79
CA ASP A 298 22.84 -9.02 11.55
C ASP A 298 22.28 -8.18 10.39
N LEU A 299 22.86 -8.32 9.19
CA LEU A 299 22.38 -7.74 7.93
C LEU A 299 20.99 -8.31 7.57
N PHE A 300 20.00 -8.01 8.39
CA PHE A 300 18.67 -8.55 8.27
C PHE A 300 17.85 -7.62 7.38
N ASP A 301 17.46 -8.15 6.23
CA ASP A 301 16.32 -7.67 5.49
C ASP A 301 15.19 -8.70 5.71
N PRO A 302 14.01 -8.34 6.21
CA PRO A 302 12.91 -9.29 6.30
C PRO A 302 12.47 -9.83 4.93
N ARG A 303 12.73 -9.13 3.82
CA ARG A 303 12.42 -9.53 2.44
C ARG A 303 13.47 -10.50 1.90
N VAL A 304 14.69 -10.45 2.46
CA VAL A 304 15.84 -11.27 2.08
C VAL A 304 16.50 -11.79 3.35
N GLY A 305 16.38 -13.09 3.61
CA GLY A 305 17.14 -13.77 4.65
C GLY A 305 18.65 -13.81 4.35
N LEU A 306 19.31 -12.67 4.20
CA LEU A 306 20.73 -12.58 4.41
C LEU A 306 20.98 -12.81 5.91
N HIS A 307 21.07 -14.06 6.31
CA HIS A 307 21.54 -14.41 7.64
C HIS A 307 23.06 -14.47 7.62
N VAL A 308 23.72 -13.37 7.98
CA VAL A 308 25.18 -13.35 8.09
C VAL A 308 25.62 -13.96 9.42
N ALA A 309 25.40 -15.27 9.58
CA ALA A 309 26.04 -15.99 10.68
C ALA A 309 27.54 -16.17 10.40
N PHE A 310 28.35 -15.30 10.98
CA PHE A 310 29.79 -15.51 11.08
C PHE A 310 30.07 -16.71 11.99
N SER A 311 30.29 -17.88 11.40
CA SER A 311 30.86 -19.00 12.15
C SER A 311 32.33 -18.71 12.42
N ALA A 312 32.64 -18.11 13.57
CA ALA A 312 33.99 -18.02 14.13
C ALA A 312 34.57 -19.40 14.54
N LEU A 313 33.83 -20.50 14.29
CA LEU A 313 34.10 -21.83 14.82
C LEU A 313 34.13 -22.89 13.70
N SER A 314 34.99 -22.73 12.71
CA SER A 314 35.65 -23.87 12.06
C SER A 314 36.92 -23.41 11.34
N GLU A 315 37.89 -24.30 11.19
CA GLU A 315 39.22 -24.06 10.58
C GLU A 315 39.15 -23.72 9.07
N GLY A 316 38.38 -22.71 8.64
CA GLY A 316 38.12 -22.31 7.24
C GLY A 316 37.81 -20.81 7.06
N GLN A 317 37.46 -20.39 5.83
CA GLN A 317 36.99 -19.01 5.54
C GLN A 317 35.61 -18.77 6.19
N PRO A 318 35.31 -17.54 6.67
CA PRO A 318 33.97 -17.18 7.13
C PRO A 318 32.91 -17.50 6.08
N LYS A 319 31.71 -17.87 6.54
CA LYS A 319 30.56 -18.15 5.68
C LYS A 319 29.50 -17.08 5.84
N ILE A 320 28.85 -16.73 4.75
CA ILE A 320 27.68 -15.87 4.68
C ILE A 320 26.52 -16.73 4.20
N TYR A 321 25.41 -16.76 4.94
CA TYR A 321 24.21 -17.49 4.53
C TYR A 321 23.22 -16.53 3.87
N LEU A 322 22.82 -16.88 2.66
CA LEU A 322 21.78 -16.22 1.89
C LEU A 322 20.57 -17.14 1.84
N GLN A 323 19.42 -16.66 2.27
CA GLN A 323 18.16 -17.37 2.32
C GLN A 323 17.07 -16.46 1.76
N LEU A 324 16.29 -16.95 0.79
CA LEU A 324 15.18 -16.18 0.23
C LEU A 324 13.85 -16.69 0.76
N PHE A 325 12.92 -15.78 1.05
CA PHE A 325 11.56 -16.10 1.47
C PHE A 325 10.58 -15.80 0.33
N GLN A 326 9.97 -16.86 -0.21
CA GLN A 326 9.12 -16.77 -1.40
C GLN A 326 8.01 -15.74 -1.26
N ARG A 327 7.25 -15.77 -0.16
CA ARG A 327 6.11 -14.87 0.03
C ARG A 327 6.49 -13.40 0.06
N ASN A 328 7.65 -13.08 0.63
CA ASN A 328 8.06 -11.69 0.79
C ASN A 328 8.42 -11.08 -0.56
N ILE A 329 9.03 -11.88 -1.44
CA ILE A 329 9.30 -11.48 -2.82
C ILE A 329 8.01 -11.43 -3.64
N GLU A 330 7.12 -12.42 -3.52
CA GLU A 330 5.83 -12.42 -4.24
C GLU A 330 4.91 -11.26 -3.86
N ARG A 331 5.03 -10.70 -2.65
CA ARG A 331 4.27 -9.54 -2.21
C ARG A 331 4.63 -8.27 -2.98
N ASP A 332 5.92 -8.13 -3.29
CA ASP A 332 6.45 -6.97 -3.98
C ASP A 332 6.39 -7.15 -5.52
N MET A 333 5.72 -8.21 -5.99
CA MET A 333 5.48 -8.50 -7.40
C MET A 333 4.04 -8.19 -7.80
N GLU A 334 3.89 -7.58 -8.98
CA GLU A 334 2.58 -7.25 -9.56
C GLU A 334 2.07 -8.31 -10.55
N GLY A 335 2.96 -9.16 -11.08
CA GLY A 335 2.67 -10.10 -12.18
C GLY A 335 3.15 -11.53 -11.94
N ASP A 336 2.56 -12.48 -12.67
CA ASP A 336 2.85 -13.92 -12.57
C ASP A 336 3.86 -14.42 -13.63
N ASP A 337 4.72 -13.54 -14.16
CA ASP A 337 5.77 -13.90 -15.12
C ASP A 337 7.03 -14.45 -14.40
N PRO A 338 7.42 -15.72 -14.64
CA PRO A 338 8.67 -16.28 -14.09
C PRO A 338 9.94 -15.51 -14.49
N THR A 339 9.89 -14.76 -15.59
CA THR A 339 11.01 -13.91 -16.04
C THR A 339 11.19 -12.71 -15.12
N GLU A 340 10.09 -12.03 -14.78
CA GLU A 340 10.07 -10.92 -13.83
C GLU A 340 10.48 -11.39 -12.44
N LEU A 341 9.99 -12.56 -12.01
CA LEU A 341 10.39 -13.17 -10.75
C LEU A 341 11.91 -13.37 -10.66
N LYS A 342 12.53 -13.89 -11.73
CA LYS A 342 13.99 -14.07 -11.75
C LYS A 342 14.72 -12.73 -11.68
N LEU A 343 14.25 -11.72 -12.40
CA LEU A 343 14.87 -10.39 -12.42
C LEU A 343 14.78 -9.72 -11.04
N ALA A 344 13.61 -9.76 -10.40
CA ALA A 344 13.42 -9.26 -9.04
C ALA A 344 14.36 -9.95 -8.05
N ILE A 345 14.47 -11.28 -8.10
CA ILE A 345 15.40 -12.02 -7.24
C ILE A 345 16.87 -11.66 -7.54
N LEU A 346 17.23 -11.43 -8.80
CA LEU A 346 18.59 -11.07 -9.19
C LEU A 346 18.99 -9.72 -8.63
N GLU A 347 18.18 -8.69 -8.84
CA GLU A 347 18.40 -7.33 -8.34
C GLU A 347 18.53 -7.30 -6.81
N LEU A 348 17.67 -8.06 -6.15
CA LEU A 348 17.69 -8.25 -4.71
C LEU A 348 19.01 -8.86 -4.22
N LEU A 349 19.47 -9.92 -4.89
CA LEU A 349 20.73 -10.58 -4.54
C LEU A 349 21.96 -9.71 -4.84
N GLU A 350 21.95 -8.95 -5.93
CA GLU A 350 23.02 -7.99 -6.27
C GLU A 350 23.11 -6.90 -5.19
N THR A 351 21.98 -6.31 -4.81
CA THR A 351 21.91 -5.31 -3.73
C THR A 351 22.43 -5.85 -2.40
N CYS A 352 22.06 -7.09 -2.06
CA CYS A 352 22.56 -7.75 -0.84
C CYS A 352 24.08 -7.93 -0.87
N VAL A 353 24.62 -8.37 -2.01
CA VAL A 353 26.06 -8.57 -2.18
C VAL A 353 26.81 -7.24 -2.09
N ASP A 354 26.30 -6.18 -2.71
CA ASP A 354 26.90 -4.84 -2.64
C ASP A 354 26.92 -4.28 -1.22
N ARG A 355 25.82 -4.44 -0.46
CA ARG A 355 25.75 -4.08 0.97
C ARG A 355 26.81 -4.81 1.80
N ILE A 356 27.00 -6.11 1.57
CA ILE A 356 28.04 -6.90 2.25
C ILE A 356 29.42 -6.34 1.94
N PHE A 357 29.71 -6.01 0.68
CA PHE A 357 31.00 -5.44 0.31
C PHE A 357 31.25 -4.07 0.94
N ALA A 358 30.24 -3.20 0.96
CA ALA A 358 30.35 -1.87 1.56
C ALA A 358 30.78 -1.94 3.04
N ILE A 359 30.17 -2.82 3.82
CA ILE A 359 30.52 -3.04 5.24
C ILE A 359 31.94 -3.55 5.40
N LEU A 360 32.39 -4.43 4.49
CA LEU A 360 33.73 -5.00 4.56
C LEU A 360 34.83 -4.00 4.19
N ASP A 361 34.53 -3.04 3.33
CA ASP A 361 35.46 -2.00 2.90
C ASP A 361 35.57 -0.84 3.93
N GLU A 362 34.55 -0.63 4.76
CA GLU A 362 34.56 0.31 5.90
C GLU A 362 34.38 -0.40 7.25
N PRO A 363 35.38 -1.13 7.77
CA PRO A 363 35.29 -1.70 9.10
C PRO A 363 35.39 -0.56 10.12
N ASP A 364 34.26 -0.07 10.61
CA ASP A 364 34.27 0.76 11.82
C ASP A 364 34.96 -0.03 12.93
N GLU A 365 35.91 0.61 13.63
CA GLU A 365 36.84 -0.05 14.57
C GLU A 365 36.14 -0.69 15.79
N GLU A 366 34.81 -0.59 15.94
CA GLU A 366 34.04 -1.04 17.10
C GLU A 366 33.08 -2.23 16.87
N ASP A 367 32.83 -2.67 15.63
CA ASP A 367 31.76 -3.66 15.33
C ASP A 367 32.22 -5.11 15.02
N TRP A 368 33.39 -5.53 15.52
CA TRP A 368 33.89 -6.92 15.38
C TRP A 368 33.98 -7.70 16.70
#